data_AF-A0A6M3TXT6-F1
#
_entry.id   AF-A0A6M3TXT6-F1
#
_cell.length_a   1.000
_cell.length_b   1.000
_cell.length_c   1.000
_cell.angle_alpha   90.00
_cell.angle_beta   90.00
_cell.angle_gamma   90.00
#
_symmetry.space_group_name_H-M   'P 1'
#
loop_
_entity.id
_entity.type
_entity.pdbx_description
1 polymer ?
#
loop_
_entity_poly.entity_id
_entity_poly.type
_entity_poly.pdbx_seq_one_letter_code
_entity_poly.pdbx_strand_id
1 'polypeptide(L)'
;MGFNQHTRGVWANNLIYNLHLLTGKISEPGNSPFSLTGQPSACGTAREVGTFSHRLPADMLVANPKHRETAEKIWKLPAGTIQEKPGFHAVEQSRKLKDGVLKVYWTQVSNNMQAGPNVMQEILPGWRNPQAFVIVSDVYPTVSAQAADLILPSAMWVEKEGAYGNAERRTQFWHQLVKAPGEAKSDLWQLVEFSKRFTTDEVWPAELLAKAPEYKGKTLYQVLFANGQVDQFPREQIEAGYANDEAEAFGFYLQKGLFEEYAQFGRGHAHDLAPFDSYHAERGLRWPVV
;
A
#
# COMPACT_ATOMS: atom_id res chain seq x y z
N MET A 1 -17.87 -12.17 4.94
CA MET A 1 -17.74 -12.12 3.46
C MET A 1 -19.05 -12.22 2.71
N GLY A 2 -20.12 -12.85 3.23
CA GLY A 2 -21.38 -13.06 2.49
C GLY A 2 -21.98 -11.82 1.80
N PHE A 3 -21.89 -10.64 2.41
CA PHE A 3 -22.30 -9.38 1.76
C PHE A 3 -21.28 -8.82 0.77
N ASN A 4 -19.98 -9.04 1.01
CA ASN A 4 -18.91 -8.36 0.25
C ASN A 4 -18.52 -9.16 -1.00
N GLN A 5 -18.42 -10.48 -0.89
CA GLN A 5 -18.21 -11.40 -2.02
C GLN A 5 -19.56 -11.76 -2.66
N HIS A 6 -20.26 -10.74 -3.17
CA HIS A 6 -21.59 -10.86 -3.71
C HIS A 6 -21.73 -9.99 -4.96
N THR A 7 -22.37 -10.48 -6.02
CA THR A 7 -22.55 -9.74 -7.30
C THR A 7 -23.41 -8.48 -7.17
N ARG A 8 -24.03 -8.27 -6.01
CA ARG A 8 -24.74 -7.05 -5.57
C ARG A 8 -24.27 -6.58 -4.19
N GLY A 9 -23.01 -6.83 -3.84
CA GLY A 9 -22.52 -6.62 -2.48
C GLY A 9 -22.57 -5.18 -1.98
N VAL A 10 -22.35 -4.21 -2.88
CA VAL A 10 -22.54 -2.78 -2.57
C VAL A 10 -23.99 -2.50 -2.15
N TRP A 11 -24.98 -3.08 -2.85
CA TRP A 11 -26.39 -2.91 -2.50
C TRP A 11 -26.72 -3.56 -1.15
N ALA A 12 -26.20 -4.75 -0.88
CA ALA A 12 -26.40 -5.41 0.42
C ALA A 12 -25.87 -4.54 1.58
N ASN A 13 -24.69 -3.93 1.41
CA ASN A 13 -24.14 -2.97 2.37
C ASN A 13 -25.05 -1.74 2.54
N ASN A 14 -25.52 -1.13 1.45
CA ASN A 14 -26.45 0.00 1.55
C ASN A 14 -27.76 -0.37 2.26
N LEU A 15 -28.32 -1.54 1.94
CA LEU A 15 -29.58 -2.00 2.51
C LEU A 15 -29.49 -2.24 4.02
N ILE A 16 -28.38 -2.78 4.54
CA ILE A 16 -28.22 -2.92 5.99
C ILE A 16 -28.06 -1.58 6.70
N TYR A 17 -27.40 -0.60 6.08
CA TYR A 17 -27.36 0.76 6.61
C TYR A 17 -28.76 1.39 6.65
N ASN A 18 -29.60 1.19 5.62
CA ASN A 18 -30.97 1.72 5.61
C ASN A 18 -31.76 1.31 6.86
N LEU A 19 -31.63 0.06 7.33
CA LEU A 19 -32.32 -0.39 8.55
C LEU A 19 -31.86 0.38 9.80
N HIS A 20 -30.57 0.65 9.91
CA HIS A 20 -29.99 1.38 11.04
C HIS A 20 -30.33 2.88 10.96
N LEU A 21 -30.28 3.47 9.77
CA LEU A 21 -30.63 4.87 9.54
C LEU A 21 -32.12 5.14 9.79
N LEU A 22 -33.02 4.25 9.34
CA LEU A 22 -34.47 4.37 9.57
C LEU A 22 -34.85 4.29 11.05
N THR A 23 -34.03 3.61 11.86
CA THR A 23 -34.30 3.42 13.29
C THR A 23 -33.44 4.31 14.18
N GLY A 24 -32.56 5.15 13.62
CA GLY A 24 -31.61 5.98 14.36
C GLY A 24 -30.55 5.19 15.14
N LYS A 25 -30.40 3.88 14.90
CA LYS A 25 -29.50 2.99 15.65
C LYS A 25 -28.10 2.96 15.05
N ILE A 26 -27.36 4.06 15.16
CA ILE A 26 -26.00 4.17 14.62
C ILE A 26 -25.15 5.11 15.48
N SER A 27 -23.84 4.87 15.55
CA SER A 27 -22.87 5.75 16.23
C SER A 27 -23.08 5.91 17.74
N GLU A 28 -23.69 4.92 18.38
CA GLU A 28 -23.83 4.85 19.84
C GLU A 28 -23.34 3.49 20.36
N PRO A 29 -22.89 3.39 21.63
CA PRO A 29 -22.54 2.12 22.24
C PRO A 29 -23.66 1.08 22.11
N GLY A 30 -23.42 0.00 21.36
CA GLY A 30 -24.37 -1.09 21.11
C GLY A 30 -25.25 -0.93 19.86
N ASN A 31 -25.40 0.28 19.31
CA ASN A 31 -26.16 0.54 18.09
C ASN A 31 -25.20 0.75 16.90
N SER A 32 -24.85 -0.32 16.18
CA SER A 32 -23.74 -0.28 15.22
C SER A 32 -23.91 -1.22 14.01
N PRO A 33 -24.17 -0.68 12.80
CA PRO A 33 -23.95 -1.43 11.57
C PRO A 33 -22.43 -1.58 11.35
N PHE A 34 -21.87 -2.75 11.71
CA PHE A 34 -20.43 -2.95 11.73
C PHE A 34 -19.94 -3.87 10.60
N SER A 35 -19.25 -3.30 9.62
CA SER A 35 -18.61 -4.08 8.55
C SER A 35 -17.31 -4.71 9.03
N LEU A 36 -17.31 -6.03 9.17
CA LEU A 36 -16.14 -6.79 9.59
C LEU A 36 -15.09 -6.86 8.48
N THR A 37 -13.86 -6.48 8.82
CA THR A 37 -12.69 -6.60 7.94
C THR A 37 -11.93 -7.88 8.25
N GLY A 38 -11.55 -8.64 7.21
CA GLY A 38 -10.93 -9.95 7.36
C GLY A 38 -9.40 -9.91 7.55
N GLN A 39 -8.68 -9.25 6.64
CA GLN A 39 -7.21 -9.13 6.72
C GLN A 39 -6.78 -8.18 7.84
N PRO A 40 -5.59 -8.38 8.44
CA PRO A 40 -5.15 -7.61 9.60
C PRO A 40 -5.00 -6.11 9.34
N SER A 41 -4.70 -5.73 8.08
CA SER A 41 -4.59 -4.33 7.67
C SER A 41 -5.22 -4.05 6.31
N ALA A 42 -6.34 -4.72 6.01
CA ALA A 42 -7.17 -4.28 4.88
C ALA A 42 -7.72 -2.86 5.14
N CYS A 43 -7.98 -2.47 6.40
CA CYS A 43 -8.25 -1.08 6.74
C CYS A 43 -6.98 -0.23 6.65
N GLY A 44 -6.04 -0.42 7.57
CA GLY A 44 -4.89 0.48 7.78
C GLY A 44 -3.95 0.62 6.60
N THR A 45 -3.83 -0.40 5.75
CA THR A 45 -2.96 -0.38 4.58
C THR A 45 -3.78 -0.22 3.31
N ALA A 46 -4.58 -1.23 2.94
CA ALA A 46 -5.20 -1.21 1.61
C ALA A 46 -6.18 -0.05 1.43
N ARG A 47 -7.09 0.16 2.39
CA ARG A 47 -8.16 1.17 2.29
C ARG A 47 -7.71 2.56 2.69
N GLU A 48 -6.94 2.70 3.76
CA GLU A 48 -6.55 4.02 4.28
C GLU A 48 -5.41 4.65 3.45
N VAL A 49 -4.35 3.89 3.12
CA VAL A 49 -3.32 4.33 2.15
C VAL A 49 -3.86 4.38 0.73
N GLY A 50 -4.84 3.53 0.41
CA GLY A 50 -5.50 3.54 -0.90
C GLY A 50 -4.72 2.77 -1.97
N THR A 51 -4.24 1.57 -1.67
CA THR A 51 -3.52 0.69 -2.61
C THR A 51 -4.46 -0.01 -3.59
N PHE A 52 -5.36 0.77 -4.22
CA PHE A 52 -6.32 0.32 -5.22
C PHE A 52 -6.13 1.11 -6.51
N SER A 53 -6.53 0.51 -7.63
CA SER A 53 -6.30 1.09 -8.96
C SER A 53 -6.99 2.43 -9.23
N HIS A 54 -7.92 2.85 -8.37
CA HIS A 54 -8.71 4.09 -8.50
C HIS A 54 -8.43 5.10 -7.36
N ARG A 55 -7.51 4.79 -6.45
CA ARG A 55 -7.39 5.47 -5.15
C ARG A 55 -6.12 6.31 -5.02
N LEU A 56 -6.24 7.28 -4.13
CA LEU A 56 -5.16 7.98 -3.44
C LEU A 56 -5.41 7.83 -1.91
N PRO A 57 -4.47 8.25 -1.05
CA PRO A 57 -4.62 8.19 0.41
C PRO A 57 -5.89 8.87 0.94
N ALA A 58 -6.36 8.48 2.13
CA ALA A 58 -7.46 9.14 2.85
C ALA A 58 -8.74 9.33 2.02
N ASP A 59 -9.28 8.22 1.49
CA ASP A 59 -10.49 8.16 0.66
C ASP A 59 -10.47 8.97 -0.64
N MET A 60 -9.31 9.51 -1.01
CA MET A 60 -9.13 10.21 -2.27
C MET A 60 -9.12 9.27 -3.48
N LEU A 61 -9.31 9.87 -4.65
CA LEU A 61 -9.57 9.20 -5.92
C LEU A 61 -8.69 9.81 -7.00
N VAL A 62 -8.07 8.96 -7.82
CA VAL A 62 -7.25 9.41 -8.95
C VAL A 62 -8.05 10.22 -9.96
N ALA A 63 -9.36 9.95 -10.09
CA ALA A 63 -10.24 10.66 -11.03
C ALA A 63 -10.52 12.11 -10.63
N ASN A 64 -10.35 12.49 -9.36
CA ASN A 64 -10.62 13.85 -8.90
C ASN A 64 -9.37 14.72 -9.05
N PRO A 65 -9.38 15.80 -9.85
CA PRO A 65 -8.20 16.64 -10.08
C PRO A 65 -7.69 17.30 -8.79
N LYS A 66 -8.57 17.70 -7.86
CA LYS A 66 -8.15 18.30 -6.58
C LYS A 66 -7.43 17.29 -5.69
N HIS A 67 -7.84 16.03 -5.74
CA HIS A 67 -7.19 14.96 -5.00
C HIS A 67 -5.78 14.69 -5.53
N ARG A 68 -5.62 14.68 -6.87
CA ARG A 68 -4.30 14.57 -7.50
C ARG A 68 -3.41 15.76 -7.13
N GLU A 69 -3.94 16.98 -7.19
CA GLU A 69 -3.21 18.19 -6.80
C GLU A 69 -2.71 18.11 -5.36
N THR A 70 -3.55 17.69 -4.41
CA THR A 70 -3.13 17.48 -3.01
C THR A 70 -2.00 16.46 -2.90
N ALA A 71 -2.12 15.32 -3.57
CA ALA A 71 -1.10 14.27 -3.54
C ALA A 71 0.20 14.69 -4.21
N GLU A 72 0.14 15.35 -5.37
CA GLU A 72 1.31 15.91 -6.07
C GLU A 72 2.01 16.95 -5.20
N LYS A 73 1.26 17.79 -4.49
CA LYS A 73 1.85 18.76 -3.55
C LYS A 73 2.57 18.08 -2.39
N ILE A 74 1.93 17.12 -1.71
CA ILE A 74 2.55 16.41 -0.58
C ILE A 74 3.79 15.64 -1.05
N TRP A 75 3.72 14.94 -2.17
CA TRP A 75 4.85 14.18 -2.73
C TRP A 75 5.86 15.04 -3.51
N LYS A 76 5.69 16.37 -3.53
CA LYS A 76 6.51 17.33 -4.28
C LYS A 76 6.61 17.02 -5.78
N LEU A 77 5.62 16.36 -6.37
CA LEU A 77 5.63 15.97 -7.77
C LEU A 77 5.20 17.14 -8.68
N PRO A 78 5.69 17.19 -9.92
CA PRO A 78 5.19 18.15 -10.91
C PRO A 78 3.69 17.91 -11.19
N ALA A 79 2.96 18.99 -11.48
CA ALA A 79 1.52 18.89 -11.75
C ALA A 79 1.22 18.01 -12.97
N GLY A 80 0.32 17.04 -12.81
CA GLY A 80 -0.06 16.07 -13.85
C GLY A 80 0.81 14.80 -13.90
N THR A 81 1.64 14.55 -12.88
CA THR A 81 2.38 13.29 -12.74
C THR A 81 1.43 12.12 -12.48
N ILE A 82 0.40 12.32 -11.65
CA ILE A 82 -0.55 11.27 -11.28
C ILE A 82 -1.58 11.07 -12.39
N GLN A 83 -1.72 9.83 -12.85
CA GLN A 83 -2.66 9.47 -13.90
C GLN A 83 -4.11 9.58 -13.42
N GLU A 84 -4.97 10.22 -14.21
CA GLU A 84 -6.38 10.44 -13.84
C GLU A 84 -7.29 9.22 -14.04
N LYS A 85 -6.88 8.30 -14.91
CA LYS A 85 -7.66 7.12 -15.27
C LYS A 85 -7.38 6.00 -14.27
N PRO A 86 -8.43 5.41 -13.66
CA PRO A 86 -8.26 4.21 -12.87
C PRO A 86 -7.52 3.10 -13.65
N GLY A 87 -6.55 2.46 -13.00
CA GLY A 87 -5.87 1.29 -13.56
C GLY A 87 -6.69 0.01 -13.42
N PHE A 88 -6.06 -1.12 -13.75
CA PHE A 88 -6.70 -2.43 -13.72
C PHE A 88 -6.95 -2.92 -12.27
N HIS A 89 -8.19 -3.26 -11.95
CA HIS A 89 -8.55 -3.90 -10.68
C HIS A 89 -8.17 -5.40 -10.69
N ALA A 90 -8.15 -6.07 -9.53
CA ALA A 90 -7.61 -7.44 -9.39
C ALA A 90 -8.09 -8.45 -10.45
N VAL A 91 -9.41 -8.58 -10.68
CA VAL A 91 -9.94 -9.48 -11.72
C VAL A 91 -9.58 -9.02 -13.14
N GLU A 92 -9.51 -7.72 -13.38
CA GLU A 92 -9.09 -7.18 -14.67
C GLU A 92 -7.60 -7.39 -14.93
N GLN A 93 -6.73 -7.30 -13.91
CA GLN A 93 -5.30 -7.62 -14.04
C GLN A 93 -5.11 -9.03 -14.59
N SER A 94 -5.85 -10.03 -14.08
CA SER A 94 -5.79 -11.41 -14.59
C SER A 94 -6.19 -11.49 -16.07
N ARG A 95 -7.24 -10.78 -16.48
CA ARG A 95 -7.65 -10.70 -17.89
C ARG A 95 -6.59 -10.03 -18.75
N LYS A 96 -6.01 -8.92 -18.29
CA LYS A 96 -4.98 -8.18 -19.03
C LYS A 96 -3.65 -8.93 -19.14
N LEU A 97 -3.30 -9.76 -18.16
CA LEU A 97 -2.18 -10.69 -18.26
C LEU A 97 -2.44 -11.74 -19.35
N LYS A 98 -3.61 -12.36 -19.32
CA LYS A 98 -4.02 -13.32 -20.35
C LYS A 98 -4.06 -12.71 -21.75
N ASP A 99 -4.56 -11.49 -21.87
CA ASP A 99 -4.64 -10.75 -23.14
C ASP A 99 -3.26 -10.25 -23.63
N GLY A 100 -2.18 -10.40 -22.84
CA GLY A 100 -0.83 -9.90 -23.18
C GLY A 100 -0.69 -8.37 -23.11
N VAL A 101 -1.66 -7.69 -22.49
CA VAL A 101 -1.67 -6.24 -22.29
C VAL A 101 -0.81 -5.86 -21.08
N LEU A 102 -0.97 -6.58 -19.96
CA LEU A 102 -0.12 -6.42 -18.78
C LEU A 102 1.07 -7.38 -18.91
N LYS A 103 2.28 -6.83 -19.05
CA LYS A 103 3.49 -7.60 -19.39
C LYS A 103 4.48 -7.78 -18.25
N VAL A 104 4.46 -6.91 -17.25
CA VAL A 104 5.26 -7.06 -16.03
C VAL A 104 4.30 -7.00 -14.87
N TYR A 105 4.34 -8.02 -14.01
CA TYR A 105 3.44 -8.14 -12.88
C TYR A 105 4.19 -8.56 -11.63
N TRP A 106 4.24 -7.68 -10.65
CA TRP A 106 4.83 -7.96 -9.35
C TRP A 106 3.73 -8.05 -8.30
N THR A 107 3.63 -9.22 -7.65
CA THR A 107 2.73 -9.42 -6.52
C THR A 107 3.54 -9.63 -5.23
N GLN A 108 3.06 -9.03 -4.15
CA GLN A 108 3.68 -9.07 -2.83
C GLN A 108 2.64 -9.43 -1.78
N VAL A 109 3.04 -10.22 -0.78
CA VAL A 109 2.20 -10.61 0.38
C VAL A 109 0.84 -11.16 -0.03
N SER A 110 0.80 -11.93 -1.13
CA SER A 110 -0.43 -12.52 -1.66
C SER A 110 -0.17 -13.86 -2.36
N ASN A 111 -1.15 -14.75 -2.28
CA ASN A 111 -1.13 -16.04 -3.00
C ASN A 111 -2.32 -16.10 -3.98
N ASN A 112 -2.35 -15.15 -4.94
CA ASN A 112 -3.49 -14.93 -5.82
C ASN A 112 -3.75 -16.08 -6.82
N MET A 113 -2.74 -16.89 -7.15
CA MET A 113 -2.95 -18.10 -7.96
C MET A 113 -3.84 -19.12 -7.24
N GLN A 114 -3.83 -19.15 -5.91
CA GLN A 114 -4.68 -20.02 -5.11
C GLN A 114 -5.97 -19.33 -4.65
N ALA A 115 -5.90 -18.03 -4.33
CA ALA A 115 -7.03 -17.27 -3.76
C ALA A 115 -7.93 -16.61 -4.81
N GLY A 116 -7.41 -16.34 -6.00
CA GLY A 116 -8.13 -15.63 -7.06
C GLY A 116 -9.19 -16.52 -7.74
N PRO A 117 -10.26 -15.92 -8.29
CA PRO A 117 -11.32 -16.68 -8.94
C PRO A 117 -10.90 -17.17 -10.32
N ASN A 118 -11.54 -18.26 -10.77
CA ASN A 118 -11.44 -18.75 -12.15
C ASN A 118 -9.99 -18.97 -12.64
N VAL A 119 -9.16 -19.54 -11.75
CA VAL A 119 -7.71 -19.72 -11.93
C VAL A 119 -7.37 -20.32 -13.29
N MET A 120 -8.05 -21.41 -13.66
CA MET A 120 -7.74 -22.17 -14.88
C MET A 120 -8.08 -21.42 -16.17
N GLN A 121 -8.98 -20.44 -16.14
CA GLN A 121 -9.36 -19.70 -17.34
C GLN A 121 -8.62 -18.38 -17.48
N GLU A 122 -8.32 -17.68 -16.38
CA GLU A 122 -7.78 -16.32 -16.43
C GLU A 122 -6.38 -16.22 -15.82
N ILE A 123 -6.23 -16.61 -14.56
CA ILE A 123 -5.01 -16.31 -13.78
C ILE A 123 -3.83 -17.15 -14.29
N LEU A 124 -3.97 -18.48 -14.33
CA LEU A 124 -2.88 -19.37 -14.73
C LEU A 124 -2.46 -19.15 -16.20
N PRO A 125 -3.38 -19.09 -17.19
CA PRO A 125 -2.99 -18.78 -18.56
C PRO A 125 -2.36 -17.39 -18.72
N GLY A 126 -2.79 -16.41 -17.92
CA GLY A 126 -2.20 -15.07 -17.94
C GLY A 126 -0.80 -15.02 -17.34
N TRP A 127 -0.57 -15.70 -16.21
CA TRP A 127 0.74 -15.73 -15.58
C TRP A 127 1.76 -16.56 -16.36
N ARG A 128 1.30 -17.59 -17.09
CA ARG A 128 2.15 -18.40 -17.98
C ARG A 128 2.15 -17.91 -19.43
N ASN A 129 1.58 -16.73 -19.70
CA ASN A 129 1.67 -16.11 -21.00
C ASN A 129 3.15 -15.74 -21.27
N PRO A 130 3.78 -16.20 -22.36
CA PRO A 130 5.19 -15.91 -22.63
C PRO A 130 5.51 -14.42 -22.85
N GLN A 131 4.49 -13.56 -22.98
CA GLN A 131 4.65 -12.11 -23.03
C GLN A 131 4.64 -11.43 -21.64
N ALA A 132 4.32 -12.19 -20.58
CA ALA A 132 4.32 -11.72 -19.21
C ALA A 132 5.61 -12.13 -18.50
N PHE A 133 6.07 -11.26 -17.60
CA PHE A 133 7.11 -11.54 -16.62
C PHE A 133 6.51 -11.35 -15.23
N VAL A 134 6.34 -12.46 -14.50
CA VAL A 134 5.68 -12.47 -13.20
C VAL A 134 6.70 -12.59 -12.08
N ILE A 135 6.63 -11.65 -11.14
CA ILE A 135 7.47 -11.57 -9.95
C ILE A 135 6.59 -11.83 -8.72
N VAL A 136 6.99 -12.76 -7.86
CA VAL A 136 6.30 -13.05 -6.59
C VAL A 136 7.27 -12.82 -5.44
N SER A 137 6.93 -11.89 -4.55
CA SER A 137 7.59 -11.75 -3.25
C SER A 137 6.80 -12.54 -2.20
N ASP A 138 7.42 -13.59 -1.65
CA ASP A 138 6.76 -14.49 -0.69
C ASP A 138 7.79 -15.03 0.32
N VAL A 139 7.28 -15.48 1.45
CA VAL A 139 8.06 -16.08 2.55
C VAL A 139 8.11 -17.60 2.43
N TYR A 140 7.22 -18.19 1.62
CA TYR A 140 7.15 -19.63 1.35
C TYR A 140 6.97 -19.94 -0.14
N PRO A 141 7.32 -21.16 -0.58
CA PRO A 141 7.08 -21.62 -1.95
C PRO A 141 5.59 -21.92 -2.20
N THR A 142 4.78 -20.87 -2.38
CA THR A 142 3.34 -20.95 -2.63
C THR A 142 3.00 -21.39 -4.07
N VAL A 143 1.72 -21.71 -4.34
CA VAL A 143 1.24 -21.98 -5.71
C VAL A 143 1.47 -20.77 -6.63
N SER A 144 1.35 -19.55 -6.08
CA SER A 144 1.70 -18.33 -6.83
C SER A 144 3.19 -18.27 -7.16
N ALA A 145 4.06 -18.52 -6.19
CA ALA A 145 5.51 -18.56 -6.41
C ALA A 145 5.89 -19.61 -7.46
N GLN A 146 5.30 -20.80 -7.42
CA GLN A 146 5.55 -21.87 -8.40
C GLN A 146 5.13 -21.52 -9.83
N ALA A 147 4.18 -20.59 -10.00
CA ALA A 147 3.71 -20.15 -11.32
C ALA A 147 4.46 -18.92 -11.85
N ALA A 148 5.27 -18.27 -11.02
CA ALA A 148 6.02 -17.06 -11.35
C ALA A 148 7.30 -17.35 -12.14
N ASP A 149 7.91 -16.28 -12.66
CA ASP A 149 9.18 -16.33 -13.39
C ASP A 149 10.37 -15.86 -12.52
N LEU A 150 10.09 -15.00 -11.53
CA LEU A 150 11.03 -14.58 -10.50
C LEU A 150 10.38 -14.66 -9.11
N ILE A 151 11.07 -15.30 -8.17
CA ILE A 151 10.64 -15.39 -6.77
C ILE A 151 11.64 -14.60 -5.93
N LEU A 152 11.16 -13.67 -5.11
CA LEU A 152 11.97 -12.89 -4.18
C LEU A 152 11.69 -13.34 -2.74
N PRO A 153 12.70 -13.77 -1.96
CA PRO A 153 12.50 -14.16 -0.57
C PRO A 153 12.17 -12.94 0.28
N SER A 154 11.01 -12.96 0.93
CA SER A 154 10.52 -11.83 1.75
C SER A 154 10.71 -12.04 3.25
N ALA A 155 10.97 -10.95 3.98
CA ALA A 155 10.89 -10.91 5.44
C ALA A 155 9.44 -10.69 5.91
N MET A 156 8.99 -11.44 6.92
CA MET A 156 7.60 -11.43 7.41
C MET A 156 7.44 -10.92 8.85
N TRP A 157 6.27 -10.33 9.10
CA TRP A 157 5.78 -10.01 10.44
C TRP A 157 6.84 -9.31 11.31
N VAL A 158 7.26 -9.92 12.43
CA VAL A 158 8.25 -9.35 13.37
C VAL A 158 9.70 -9.45 12.91
N GLU A 159 9.97 -9.98 11.72
CA GLU A 159 11.28 -9.87 11.05
C GLU A 159 11.54 -8.46 10.50
N LYS A 160 10.55 -7.56 10.59
CA LYS A 160 10.62 -6.15 10.19
C LYS A 160 9.78 -5.28 11.13
N GLU A 161 10.09 -3.99 11.18
CA GLU A 161 9.21 -3.01 11.82
C GLU A 161 7.93 -2.85 11.01
N GLY A 162 6.78 -2.72 11.65
CA GLY A 162 5.53 -2.59 10.91
C GLY A 162 4.36 -2.04 11.70
N ALA A 163 3.29 -1.80 10.94
CA ALA A 163 2.06 -1.19 11.41
C ALA A 163 0.85 -1.83 10.72
N TYR A 164 -0.19 -2.17 11.49
CA TYR A 164 -1.46 -2.68 10.97
C TYR A 164 -2.65 -1.92 11.55
N GLY A 165 -3.64 -1.62 10.70
CA GLY A 165 -4.91 -0.99 11.09
C GLY A 165 -6.08 -1.95 10.98
N ASN A 166 -6.74 -2.24 12.10
CA ASN A 166 -7.77 -3.28 12.19
C ASN A 166 -9.20 -2.80 11.83
N ALA A 167 -10.20 -3.67 12.01
CA ALA A 167 -11.60 -3.40 11.66
C ALA A 167 -12.25 -2.25 12.45
N GLU A 168 -11.76 -1.92 13.65
CA GLU A 168 -12.27 -0.83 14.49
C GLU A 168 -11.42 0.46 14.37
N ARG A 169 -10.66 0.59 13.28
CA ARG A 169 -9.75 1.74 13.00
C ARG A 169 -8.53 1.81 13.91
N ARG A 170 -8.21 0.75 14.65
CA ARG A 170 -7.05 0.74 15.55
C ARG A 170 -5.78 0.45 14.77
N THR A 171 -4.89 1.44 14.72
CA THR A 171 -3.53 1.27 14.21
C THR A 171 -2.63 0.77 15.33
N GLN A 172 -1.89 -0.32 15.10
CA GLN A 172 -0.99 -0.97 16.05
C GLN A 172 0.39 -1.14 15.40
N PHE A 173 1.45 -0.73 16.10
CA PHE A 173 2.81 -0.90 15.64
C PHE A 173 3.49 -2.08 16.32
N TRP A 174 4.58 -2.54 15.71
CA TRP A 174 5.56 -3.44 16.31
C TRP A 174 6.95 -3.09 15.79
N HIS A 175 7.95 -3.22 16.66
CA HIS A 175 9.35 -3.16 16.26
C HIS A 175 9.79 -4.46 15.58
N GLN A 176 10.89 -4.39 14.83
CA GLN A 176 11.58 -5.60 14.38
C GLN A 176 12.16 -6.34 15.60
N LEU A 177 11.79 -7.61 15.76
CA LEU A 177 12.20 -8.43 16.90
C LEU A 177 13.27 -9.46 16.54
N VAL A 178 13.31 -9.89 15.27
CA VAL A 178 14.25 -10.90 14.77
C VAL A 178 14.75 -10.54 13.38
N LYS A 179 15.85 -11.15 12.95
CA LYS A 179 16.34 -11.04 11.56
C LYS A 179 15.68 -12.10 10.69
N ALA A 180 15.41 -11.75 9.44
CA ALA A 180 14.93 -12.69 8.44
C ALA A 180 16.01 -13.73 8.08
N PRO A 181 15.64 -14.95 7.63
CA PRO A 181 16.59 -15.99 7.27
C PRO A 181 17.33 -15.68 5.95
N GLY A 182 18.63 -15.99 5.92
CA GLY A 182 19.45 -15.88 4.71
C GLY A 182 19.45 -14.47 4.12
N GLU A 183 19.03 -14.36 2.87
CA GLU A 183 18.96 -13.10 2.11
C GLU A 183 17.54 -12.54 2.01
N ALA A 184 16.58 -13.04 2.81
CA ALA A 184 15.23 -12.53 2.81
C ALA A 184 15.20 -11.05 3.19
N LYS A 185 14.46 -10.25 2.42
CA LYS A 185 14.31 -8.80 2.62
C LYS A 185 12.85 -8.41 2.66
N SER A 186 12.50 -7.39 3.46
CA SER A 186 11.10 -6.96 3.54
C SER A 186 10.60 -6.44 2.20
N ASP A 187 9.28 -6.48 2.02
CA ASP A 187 8.61 -5.90 0.85
C ASP A 187 8.90 -4.39 0.72
N LEU A 188 9.05 -3.70 1.86
CA LEU A 188 9.44 -2.29 1.91
C LEU A 188 10.85 -2.08 1.35
N TRP A 189 11.82 -2.88 1.79
CA TRP A 189 13.18 -2.83 1.28
C TRP A 189 13.21 -3.10 -0.23
N GLN A 190 12.48 -4.12 -0.69
CA GLN A 190 12.42 -4.48 -2.10
C GLN A 190 11.90 -3.31 -2.96
N LEU A 191 10.81 -2.66 -2.54
CA LEU A 191 10.21 -1.53 -3.27
C LEU A 191 11.16 -0.33 -3.34
N VAL A 192 11.79 0.02 -2.21
CA VAL A 192 12.69 1.19 -2.10
C VAL A 192 14.02 0.95 -2.80
N GLU A 193 14.57 -0.26 -2.72
CA GLU A 193 15.80 -0.62 -3.44
C GLU A 193 15.55 -0.68 -4.95
N PHE A 194 14.42 -1.24 -5.39
CA PHE A 194 14.09 -1.32 -6.81
C PHE A 194 13.88 0.06 -7.44
N SER A 195 13.36 1.05 -6.69
CA SER A 195 13.16 2.40 -7.20
C SER A 195 14.47 3.14 -7.54
N LYS A 196 15.63 2.67 -7.06
CA LYS A 196 16.94 3.20 -7.47
C LYS A 196 17.29 2.87 -8.92
N ARG A 197 16.62 1.89 -9.54
CA ARG A 197 16.92 1.38 -10.89
C ARG A 197 16.26 2.17 -12.02
N PHE A 198 15.45 3.18 -11.68
CA PHE A 198 14.74 4.00 -12.65
C PHE A 198 15.08 5.46 -12.41
N THR A 199 15.55 6.13 -13.45
CA THR A 199 15.64 7.58 -13.50
C THR A 199 14.33 8.18 -13.98
N THR A 200 14.05 9.42 -13.60
CA THR A 200 12.88 10.14 -14.07
C THR A 200 12.85 10.26 -15.60
N ASP A 201 14.00 10.38 -16.25
CA ASP A 201 14.13 10.46 -17.71
C ASP A 201 13.65 9.19 -18.42
N GLU A 202 13.68 8.04 -17.74
CA GLU A 202 13.19 6.76 -18.28
C GLU A 202 11.68 6.56 -18.10
N VAL A 203 11.08 7.20 -17.08
CA VAL A 203 9.70 6.88 -16.66
C VAL A 203 8.72 8.06 -16.73
N TRP A 204 9.21 9.30 -16.85
CA TRP A 204 8.37 10.49 -16.97
C TRP A 204 8.38 11.03 -18.40
N PRO A 205 7.24 11.50 -18.91
CA PRO A 205 7.19 12.16 -20.21
C PRO A 205 8.07 13.41 -20.25
N ALA A 206 8.66 13.69 -21.41
CA ALA A 206 9.59 14.82 -21.59
C ALA A 206 8.93 16.17 -21.26
N GLU A 207 7.63 16.33 -21.54
CA GLU A 207 6.83 17.50 -21.23
C GLU A 207 6.60 17.72 -19.73
N LEU A 208 6.62 16.64 -18.94
CA LEU A 208 6.52 16.72 -17.48
C LEU A 208 7.86 17.18 -16.90
N LEU A 209 8.97 16.59 -17.37
CA LEU A 209 10.32 16.96 -16.96
C LEU A 209 10.70 18.38 -17.38
N ALA A 210 10.21 18.87 -18.53
CA ALA A 210 10.43 20.25 -18.94
C ALA A 210 9.82 21.28 -17.97
N LYS A 211 8.77 20.91 -17.24
CA LYS A 211 8.14 21.76 -16.21
C LYS A 211 8.86 21.71 -14.87
N ALA A 212 9.69 20.69 -14.64
CA ALA A 212 10.41 20.49 -13.39
C ALA A 212 11.83 19.93 -13.65
N PRO A 213 12.71 20.75 -14.27
CA PRO A 213 14.05 20.32 -14.66
C PRO A 213 14.92 19.88 -13.50
N GLU A 214 14.61 20.28 -12.27
CA GLU A 214 15.26 19.85 -11.03
C GLU A 214 15.11 18.35 -10.74
N TYR A 215 14.19 17.66 -11.42
CA TYR A 215 14.03 16.21 -11.32
C TYR A 215 14.87 15.43 -12.33
N LYS A 216 15.38 16.09 -13.38
CA LYS A 216 16.12 15.42 -14.45
C LYS A 216 17.34 14.66 -13.92
N GLY A 217 17.50 13.42 -14.36
CA GLY A 217 18.58 12.51 -13.99
C GLY A 217 18.48 11.94 -12.57
N LYS A 218 17.46 12.31 -11.79
CA LYS A 218 17.25 11.71 -10.47
C LYS A 218 16.64 10.33 -10.60
N THR A 219 16.98 9.45 -9.66
CA THR A 219 16.32 8.16 -9.50
C THR A 219 14.94 8.34 -8.83
N LEU A 220 14.01 7.40 -9.05
CA LEU A 220 12.74 7.40 -8.31
C LEU A 220 12.97 7.27 -6.80
N TYR A 221 14.05 6.62 -6.35
CA TYR A 221 14.46 6.65 -4.95
C TYR A 221 14.68 8.07 -4.41
N GLN A 222 15.43 8.90 -5.15
CA GLN A 222 15.67 10.29 -4.76
C GLN A 222 14.41 11.15 -4.81
N VAL A 223 13.47 10.84 -5.70
CA VAL A 223 12.21 11.60 -5.81
C VAL A 223 11.21 11.20 -4.74
N LEU A 224 11.08 9.91 -4.44
CA LEU A 224 10.00 9.36 -3.62
C LEU A 224 10.40 9.11 -2.16
N PHE A 225 11.67 8.79 -1.88
CA PHE A 225 12.10 8.31 -0.56
C PHE A 225 13.21 9.16 0.07
N ALA A 226 14.09 9.77 -0.73
CA ALA A 226 15.11 10.73 -0.25
C ALA A 226 14.76 12.17 -0.68
N ASN A 227 13.56 12.61 -0.29
CA ASN A 227 12.88 13.80 -0.83
C ASN A 227 12.85 15.01 0.15
N GLY A 228 13.58 14.91 1.26
CA GLY A 228 13.60 15.87 2.36
C GLY A 228 12.40 15.79 3.30
N GLN A 229 11.46 14.87 3.09
CA GLN A 229 10.35 14.57 3.99
C GLN A 229 10.47 13.15 4.55
N VAL A 230 10.62 12.16 3.67
CA VAL A 230 10.72 10.76 4.08
C VAL A 230 12.07 10.44 4.74
N ASP A 231 13.14 11.13 4.34
CA ASP A 231 14.49 10.97 4.88
C ASP A 231 14.85 11.98 5.98
N GLN A 232 13.88 12.75 6.48
CA GLN A 232 14.14 13.80 7.48
C GLN A 232 14.44 13.24 8.89
N PHE A 233 14.06 12.00 9.17
CA PHE A 233 14.21 11.40 10.50
C PHE A 233 15.51 10.59 10.58
N PRO A 234 16.49 11.01 11.39
CA PRO A 234 17.74 10.27 11.54
C PRO A 234 17.51 8.92 12.23
N ARG A 235 18.35 7.93 11.91
CA ARG A 235 18.27 6.57 12.45
C ARG A 235 18.42 6.53 13.98
N GLU A 236 19.06 7.54 14.57
CA GLU A 236 19.25 7.68 16.01
C GLU A 236 17.93 7.87 16.78
N GLN A 237 16.81 8.13 16.09
CA GLN A 237 15.48 8.17 16.68
C GLN A 237 14.83 6.79 16.86
N ILE A 238 15.43 5.72 16.33
CA ILE A 238 14.95 4.35 16.57
C ILE A 238 15.14 4.02 18.05
N GLU A 239 14.14 3.40 18.65
CA GLU A 239 14.19 3.01 20.07
C GLU A 239 15.37 2.07 20.34
N ALA A 240 16.13 2.38 21.40
CA ALA A 240 17.32 1.63 21.75
C ALA A 240 16.97 0.16 22.07
N GLY A 241 17.72 -0.76 21.48
CA GLY A 241 17.54 -2.20 21.68
C GLY A 241 16.76 -2.90 20.56
N TYR A 242 16.17 -2.17 19.63
CA TYR A 242 15.53 -2.72 18.44
C TYR A 242 16.40 -2.59 17.19
N ALA A 243 16.36 -3.62 16.35
CA ALA A 243 16.94 -3.56 15.01
C ALA A 243 16.00 -2.81 14.06
N ASN A 244 16.54 -2.32 12.94
CA ASN A 244 15.76 -1.86 11.80
C ASN A 244 16.61 -1.98 10.54
N ASP A 245 16.39 -3.06 9.79
CA ASP A 245 17.22 -3.44 8.63
C ASP A 245 17.15 -2.42 7.49
N GLU A 246 15.97 -1.84 7.25
CA GLU A 246 15.78 -0.84 6.20
C GLU A 246 16.44 0.49 6.57
N ALA A 247 16.32 0.93 7.82
CA ALA A 247 16.98 2.14 8.27
C ALA A 247 18.51 2.01 8.24
N GLU A 248 19.04 0.82 8.55
CA GLU A 248 20.45 0.50 8.36
C GLU A 248 20.86 0.55 6.88
N ALA A 249 20.03 -0.02 5.98
CA ALA A 249 20.32 -0.07 4.54
C ALA A 249 20.25 1.29 3.84
N PHE A 250 19.35 2.18 4.26
CA PHE A 250 19.10 3.46 3.59
C PHE A 250 19.66 4.68 4.34
N GLY A 251 20.06 4.53 5.60
CA GLY A 251 20.76 5.55 6.38
C GLY A 251 19.87 6.53 7.15
N PHE A 252 18.56 6.31 7.18
CA PHE A 252 17.58 7.15 7.89
C PHE A 252 16.38 6.32 8.35
N TYR A 253 15.57 6.84 9.28
CA TYR A 253 14.40 6.14 9.80
C TYR A 253 13.23 6.15 8.80
N LEU A 254 13.34 5.29 7.79
CA LEU A 254 12.45 5.22 6.63
C LEU A 254 10.96 5.05 7.02
N GLN A 255 10.66 4.13 7.94
CA GLN A 255 9.28 3.84 8.34
C GLN A 255 8.61 5.06 8.97
N LYS A 256 9.33 5.80 9.82
CA LYS A 256 8.83 7.03 10.45
C LYS A 256 8.57 8.12 9.41
N GLY A 257 9.50 8.33 8.49
CA GLY A 257 9.34 9.31 7.42
C GLY A 257 8.17 9.02 6.49
N LEU A 258 8.03 7.77 6.06
CA LEU A 258 6.90 7.34 5.23
C LEU A 258 5.57 7.53 5.97
N PHE A 259 5.50 7.14 7.24
CA PHE A 259 4.30 7.27 8.02
C PHE A 259 3.89 8.73 8.24
N GLU A 260 4.86 9.59 8.60
CA GLU A 260 4.58 11.01 8.84
C GLU A 260 4.25 11.77 7.55
N GLU A 261 4.86 11.43 6.39
CA GLU A 261 4.44 11.96 5.10
C GLU A 261 3.02 11.50 4.73
N TYR A 262 2.72 10.22 4.89
CA TYR A 262 1.38 9.66 4.66
C TYR A 262 0.32 10.28 5.59
N ALA A 263 0.63 10.48 6.87
CA ALA A 263 -0.33 10.98 7.85
C ALA A 263 -0.79 12.41 7.53
N GLN A 264 -0.01 13.21 6.77
CA GLN A 264 -0.41 14.55 6.31
C GLN A 264 -1.70 14.53 5.49
N PHE A 265 -2.00 13.43 4.79
CA PHE A 265 -3.23 13.31 3.99
C PHE A 265 -4.50 13.29 4.84
N GLY A 266 -4.43 12.70 6.03
CA GLY A 266 -5.60 12.47 6.89
C GLY A 266 -5.75 13.46 8.05
N ARG A 267 -4.65 14.04 8.53
CA ARG A 267 -4.63 15.00 9.64
C ARG A 267 -5.35 16.30 9.25
N GLY A 268 -6.33 16.71 10.06
CA GLY A 268 -7.24 17.82 9.76
C GLY A 268 -8.37 17.46 8.79
N HIS A 269 -8.45 16.20 8.36
CA HIS A 269 -9.38 15.72 7.33
C HIS A 269 -10.14 14.45 7.78
N ALA A 270 -10.37 14.30 9.08
CA ALA A 270 -11.14 13.22 9.72
C ALA A 270 -10.51 11.81 9.65
N HIS A 271 -9.31 11.69 9.10
CA HIS A 271 -8.50 10.47 9.07
C HIS A 271 -7.22 10.65 9.90
N ASP A 272 -7.33 11.36 11.02
CA ASP A 272 -6.23 11.80 11.85
C ASP A 272 -5.50 10.61 12.51
N LEU A 273 -4.31 10.32 12.02
CA LEU A 273 -3.37 9.42 12.69
C LEU A 273 -2.58 10.20 13.74
N ALA A 274 -2.36 9.56 14.90
CA ALA A 274 -1.50 10.10 15.94
C ALA A 274 -0.06 10.31 15.41
N PRO A 275 0.79 11.05 16.14
CA PRO A 275 2.23 11.02 15.89
C PRO A 275 2.76 9.58 15.89
N PHE A 276 3.69 9.28 14.98
CA PHE A 276 4.30 7.95 14.81
C PHE A 276 4.71 7.31 16.14
N ASP A 277 5.44 8.06 16.97
CA ASP A 277 6.02 7.55 18.22
C ASP A 277 4.93 7.12 19.23
N SER A 278 3.72 7.71 19.17
CA SER A 278 2.61 7.32 20.04
C SER A 278 2.18 5.87 19.81
N TYR A 279 2.30 5.36 18.58
CA TYR A 279 1.88 3.99 18.27
C TYR A 279 2.86 2.92 18.75
N HIS A 280 4.13 3.25 18.96
CA HIS A 280 5.11 2.36 19.61
C HIS A 280 4.90 2.29 21.13
N ALA A 281 4.46 3.39 21.75
CA ALA A 281 4.17 3.44 23.19
C ALA A 281 2.83 2.80 23.56
N GLU A 282 1.85 2.82 22.66
CA GLU A 282 0.47 2.44 22.93
C GLU A 282 0.10 1.06 22.37
N ARG A 283 -0.91 0.43 22.97
CA ARG A 283 -1.55 -0.79 22.41
C ARG A 283 -2.53 -0.45 21.28
N GLY A 284 -2.07 0.41 20.38
CA GLY A 284 -2.78 0.98 19.27
C GLY A 284 -3.87 1.99 19.64
N LEU A 285 -4.08 2.94 18.74
CA LEU A 285 -5.06 4.01 18.86
C LEU A 285 -6.03 3.97 17.68
N ARG A 286 -7.30 4.30 17.94
CA ARG A 286 -8.35 4.33 16.91
C ARG A 286 -8.49 5.74 16.36
N TRP A 287 -8.33 5.90 15.05
CA TRP A 287 -8.51 7.21 14.41
C TRP A 287 -10.00 7.61 14.29
N PRO A 288 -10.32 8.91 14.20
CA PRO A 288 -9.41 10.05 14.28
C PRO A 288 -8.84 10.25 15.69
N VAL A 289 -7.52 10.47 15.79
CA VAL A 289 -6.83 10.84 17.02
C VAL A 289 -6.63 12.35 16.99
N VAL A 290 -7.57 13.06 17.62
CA VAL A 290 -7.62 14.53 17.74
C VAL A 290 -7.41 14.98 19.17
#